data_AF-A0A964Z722-F1
#
_entry.id   AF-A0A964Z722-F1
#
_cell.length_a   1.000
_cell.length_b   1.000
_cell.length_c   1.000
_cell.angle_alpha   90.00
_cell.angle_beta   90.00
_cell.angle_gamma   90.00
#
_symmetry.space_group_name_H-M   'P 1'
#
loop_
_entity.id
_entity.type
_entity.pdbx_description
1 polymer ?
#
loop_
_entity_poly.entity_id
_entity_poly.type
_entity_poly.pdbx_seq_one_letter_code
_entity_poly.pdbx_strand_id
1 'polypeptide(L)'
;MSGFRIGNQSAFSADPLTRPFDFAVANGFEAFEWFPDRRPDGAGWQCSDLDAHTRLKFRQRARDAGIRLSVHAPVTADPLRPGPELDNA
;
A
#
# COMPACT_ATOMS: atom_id res chain seq x y z
N MET A 1 -3.02 2.62 24.64
CA MET A 1 -3.81 1.42 24.29
C MET A 1 -2.86 0.37 23.74
N SER A 2 -2.77 -0.81 24.36
CA SER A 2 -1.90 -1.93 23.95
C SER A 2 -2.75 -3.11 23.46
N GLY A 3 -3.40 -2.94 22.31
CA GLY A 3 -4.10 -4.00 21.57
C GLY A 3 -3.41 -4.28 20.24
N PHE A 4 -3.72 -5.41 19.60
CA PHE A 4 -3.30 -5.68 18.23
C PHE A 4 -3.93 -4.65 17.30
N ARG A 5 -3.11 -4.01 16.46
CA ARG A 5 -3.59 -3.06 15.46
C ARG A 5 -4.24 -3.81 14.32
N ILE A 6 -5.44 -3.38 13.95
CA ILE A 6 -6.16 -3.95 12.81
C ILE A 6 -6.06 -2.99 11.62
N GLY A 7 -5.78 -3.54 10.45
CA GLY A 7 -5.62 -2.81 9.21
C GLY A 7 -6.30 -3.47 8.02
N ASN A 8 -6.30 -2.76 6.89
CA ASN A 8 -6.64 -3.28 5.57
C ASN A 8 -5.51 -3.00 4.57
N GLN A 9 -5.70 -3.36 3.30
CA GLN A 9 -4.74 -3.14 2.24
C GLN A 9 -5.37 -2.51 0.99
N SER A 10 -4.56 -2.08 0.03
CA SER A 10 -5.07 -1.71 -1.30
C SER A 10 -5.79 -2.89 -1.98
N ALA A 11 -6.68 -2.59 -2.92
CA ALA A 11 -7.40 -3.59 -3.69
C ALA A 11 -7.13 -3.40 -5.17
N PHE A 12 -6.87 -4.49 -5.90
CA PHE A 12 -6.53 -4.44 -7.33
C PHE A 12 -7.64 -3.81 -8.20
N SER A 13 -8.88 -3.85 -7.71
CA SER A 13 -10.08 -3.37 -8.40
C SER A 13 -10.55 -2.00 -7.93
N ALA A 14 -9.82 -1.34 -7.03
CA ALA A 14 -10.24 -0.06 -6.49
C ALA A 14 -10.15 1.04 -7.57
N ASP A 15 -11.16 1.88 -7.66
CA ASP A 15 -11.08 3.11 -8.45
C ASP A 15 -11.79 4.22 -7.66
N PRO A 16 -11.10 5.30 -7.24
CA PRO A 16 -9.66 5.54 -7.38
C PRO A 16 -8.82 4.61 -6.49
N LEU A 17 -7.53 4.47 -6.81
CA LEU A 17 -6.51 3.74 -6.03
C LEU A 17 -6.54 4.08 -4.53
N THR A 18 -6.91 5.32 -4.18
CA THR A 18 -6.94 5.81 -2.80
C THR A 18 -8.11 5.31 -1.97
N ARG A 19 -9.16 4.77 -2.60
CA ARG A 19 -10.42 4.41 -1.95
C ARG A 19 -10.25 3.45 -0.77
N PRO A 20 -9.38 2.42 -0.80
CA PRO A 20 -9.14 1.55 0.37
C PRO A 20 -8.47 2.29 1.54
N PHE A 21 -7.60 3.26 1.28
CA PHE A 21 -6.99 4.08 2.32
C PHE A 21 -8.01 5.05 2.94
N ASP A 22 -8.85 5.67 2.10
CA ASP A 22 -9.94 6.52 2.56
C ASP A 22 -10.92 5.75 3.46
N PHE A 23 -11.22 4.50 3.08
CA PHE A 23 -12.00 3.59 3.90
C PHE A 23 -11.33 3.28 5.25
N ALA A 24 -10.01 3.04 5.26
CA ALA A 24 -9.25 2.79 6.49
C ALA A 24 -9.40 3.95 7.49
N VAL A 25 -9.21 5.18 6.99
CA VAL A 25 -9.36 6.41 7.78
C VAL A 25 -10.80 6.57 8.28
N ALA A 26 -11.80 6.39 7.42
CA ALA A 26 -13.21 6.59 7.78
C ALA A 26 -13.74 5.58 8.81
N ASN A 27 -13.13 4.39 8.89
CA ASN A 27 -13.58 3.30 9.76
C ASN A 27 -12.67 3.06 10.98
N GLY A 28 -11.68 3.92 11.21
CA GLY A 28 -10.81 3.83 12.39
C GLY A 28 -9.87 2.63 12.40
N PHE A 29 -9.44 2.16 11.22
CA PHE A 29 -8.34 1.21 11.15
C PHE A 29 -7.04 1.86 11.63
N GLU A 30 -6.12 1.05 12.16
CA GLU A 30 -4.86 1.50 12.75
C GLU A 30 -3.64 1.14 11.89
N ALA A 31 -3.86 0.42 10.79
CA ALA A 31 -2.84 0.07 9.81
C ALA A 31 -3.41 0.05 8.38
N PHE A 32 -2.56 0.32 7.40
CA PHE A 32 -2.86 0.22 5.99
C PHE A 32 -1.64 -0.30 5.22
N GLU A 33 -1.85 -1.31 4.39
CA GLU A 33 -0.81 -1.88 3.53
C GLU A 33 -1.00 -1.50 2.06
N TRP A 34 0.09 -1.06 1.42
CA TRP A 34 0.15 -0.89 -0.02
C TRP A 34 0.60 -2.19 -0.69
N PHE A 35 -0.22 -2.73 -1.60
CA PHE A 35 0.05 -3.96 -2.35
C PHE A 35 0.28 -3.66 -3.84
N PRO A 36 1.55 -3.61 -4.31
CA PRO A 36 1.93 -3.24 -5.68
C PRO A 36 2.12 -4.46 -6.60
N ASP A 37 1.09 -5.31 -6.75
CA ASP A 37 1.12 -6.36 -7.77
C ASP A 37 0.11 -6.06 -8.88
N ARG A 38 0.63 -5.47 -9.96
CA ARG A 38 -0.11 -5.35 -11.21
C ARG A 38 -0.14 -6.72 -11.90
N ARG A 39 -1.34 -7.13 -12.26
CA ARG A 39 -1.63 -8.40 -12.93
C ARG A 39 -1.31 -8.32 -14.43
N PRO A 40 -1.13 -9.46 -15.11
CA PRO A 40 -0.87 -9.50 -16.54
C PRO A 40 -1.99 -8.90 -17.42
N ASP A 41 -3.23 -8.90 -16.92
CA ASP A 41 -4.38 -8.27 -17.58
C ASP A 41 -4.44 -6.75 -17.40
N GLY A 42 -3.47 -6.16 -16.69
CA GLY A 42 -3.37 -4.74 -16.39
C GLY A 42 -4.09 -4.31 -15.12
N ALA A 43 -4.83 -5.19 -14.44
CA ALA A 43 -5.51 -4.85 -13.20
C ALA A 43 -4.54 -4.77 -12.02
N GLY A 44 -4.85 -3.94 -11.02
CA GLY A 44 -3.97 -3.70 -9.89
C GLY A 44 -2.96 -2.61 -10.12
N TRP A 45 -1.93 -2.58 -9.28
CA TRP A 45 -1.09 -1.40 -9.10
C TRP A 45 0.39 -1.73 -9.10
N GLN A 46 1.18 -0.74 -9.48
CA GLN A 46 2.62 -0.73 -9.29
C GLN A 46 2.97 0.45 -8.37
N CYS A 47 4.09 0.42 -7.66
CA CYS A 47 4.56 1.51 -6.80
C CYS A 47 4.62 2.85 -7.53
N SER A 48 4.94 2.89 -8.83
CA SER A 48 4.93 4.16 -9.56
C SER A 48 3.54 4.79 -9.72
N ASP A 49 2.44 4.06 -9.49
CA ASP A 49 1.08 4.61 -9.53
C ASP A 49 0.80 5.55 -8.35
N LEU A 50 1.57 5.41 -7.27
CA LEU A 50 1.62 6.38 -6.19
C LEU A 50 2.77 7.36 -6.44
N ASP A 51 2.46 8.48 -7.07
CA ASP A 51 3.44 9.56 -7.25
C ASP A 51 3.91 10.16 -5.91
N ALA A 52 5.00 10.93 -5.95
CA ALA A 52 5.60 11.51 -4.76
C ALA A 52 4.60 12.39 -3.99
N HIS A 53 3.73 13.12 -4.70
CA HIS A 53 2.73 13.99 -4.10
C HIS A 53 1.66 13.20 -3.34
N THR A 54 1.17 12.11 -3.92
CA THR A 54 0.18 11.21 -3.31
C THR A 54 0.78 10.47 -2.13
N ARG A 55 2.02 10.01 -2.22
CA ARG A 55 2.76 9.41 -1.09
C ARG A 55 2.88 10.38 0.08
N LEU A 56 3.17 11.66 -0.19
CA LEU A 56 3.24 12.70 0.84
C LEU A 56 1.87 12.90 1.52
N LYS A 57 0.79 12.94 0.73
CA LYS A 57 -0.58 13.03 1.26
C LYS A 57 -0.95 11.83 2.13
N PHE A 58 -0.65 10.60 1.67
CA PHE A 58 -0.88 9.37 2.43
C PHE A 58 -0.12 9.40 3.75
N ARG A 59 1.16 9.78 3.71
CA ARG A 59 2.00 9.89 4.90
C ARG A 59 1.45 10.90 5.90
N GLN A 60 1.00 12.06 5.44
CA GLN A 60 0.44 13.09 6.32
C GLN A 60 -0.88 12.61 6.95
N ARG A 61 -1.82 12.14 6.12
CA ARG A 61 -3.12 11.65 6.60
C ARG A 61 -2.99 10.47 7.53
N ALA A 62 -2.07 9.55 7.27
CA ALA A 62 -1.82 8.40 8.13
C ALA A 62 -1.27 8.83 9.49
N ARG A 63 -0.39 9.84 9.53
CA ARG A 63 0.09 10.42 10.80
C ARG A 63 -1.05 11.05 11.59
N ASP A 64 -1.87 11.86 10.92
CA ASP A 64 -2.99 12.57 11.56
C ASP A 64 -4.05 11.59 12.09
N ALA A 65 -4.27 10.46 11.40
CA ALA A 65 -5.22 9.42 11.79
C ALA A 65 -4.63 8.32 12.69
N GLY A 66 -3.33 8.35 13.00
CA GLY A 66 -2.67 7.30 13.79
C GLY A 66 -2.49 5.95 13.06
N ILE A 67 -2.57 5.93 11.73
CA ILE A 67 -2.42 4.73 10.89
C ILE A 67 -0.94 4.41 10.64
N ARG A 68 -0.55 3.14 10.81
CA ARG A 68 0.74 2.63 10.35
C ARG A 68 0.68 2.20 8.89
N LEU A 69 1.69 2.60 8.13
CA LEU A 69 1.80 2.23 6.72
C LEU A 69 2.82 1.09 6.56
N SER A 70 2.46 0.08 5.77
CA SER A 70 3.39 -0.94 5.24
C SER A 70 3.30 -0.97 3.72
N VAL A 71 4.31 -1.58 3.10
CA VAL A 71 4.31 -1.91 1.68
C VAL A 71 4.56 -3.42 1.58
N HIS A 72 3.67 -4.12 0.90
CA HIS A 72 3.84 -5.53 0.58
C HIS A 72 4.93 -5.66 -0.50
N ALA A 73 5.86 -6.61 -0.30
CA ALA A 73 6.83 -6.92 -1.34
C ALA A 73 6.11 -7.55 -2.56
N PRO A 74 6.42 -7.17 -3.80
CA PRO A 74 5.77 -7.78 -4.96
C PRO A 74 5.87 -9.31 -4.93
N VAL A 75 4.89 -10.02 -5.48
CA VAL A 75 4.90 -11.50 -5.55
C VAL A 75 6.12 -12.05 -6.31
N THR A 76 6.69 -11.22 -7.19
CA THR A 76 7.90 -11.53 -7.96
C THR A 76 9.19 -11.35 -7.17
N ALA A 77 9.12 -10.79 -5.96
CA ALA A 77 10.27 -10.61 -5.08
C ALA A 77 10.79 -11.96 -4.58
N ASP A 78 12.05 -12.26 -4.91
CA ASP A 78 12.72 -13.50 -4.55
C ASP A 78 13.98 -13.16 -3.74
N PRO A 79 13.93 -13.25 -2.39
CA PRO A 79 15.06 -12.88 -1.54
C PRO A 79 16.22 -13.87 -1.61
N LEU A 80 16.06 -15.01 -2.29
CA LEU A 80 17.09 -16.03 -2.45
C LEU A 80 17.83 -15.92 -3.80
N ARG A 81 17.40 -15.00 -4.69
CA ARG A 81 18.05 -14.77 -5.98
C ARG A 81 19.35 -13.97 -5.80
N PRO A 82 20.51 -14.47 -6.29
CA PRO A 82 21.75 -13.71 -6.26
C PRO A 82 21.81 -12.67 -7.40
N GLY A 83 21.79 -11.36 -7.10
CA GLY A 83 21.97 -10.25 -8.06
C GLY A 83 20.97 -9.08 -7.91
N PRO A 84 21.21 -7.90 -8.55
CA PRO A 84 20.41 -6.68 -8.35
C PRO A 84 19.12 -6.71 -9.18
N GLU A 85 18.03 -5.98 -8.91
CA GLU A 85 17.47 -5.33 -7.71
C GLU A 85 15.94 -5.44 -7.90
N LEU A 86 15.15 -5.20 -6.86
CA LEU A 86 13.68 -5.10 -6.95
C LEU A 86 13.25 -3.80 -7.68
N ASP A 87 13.94 -3.45 -8.76
CA ASP A 87 13.65 -2.33 -9.65
C ASP A 87 12.63 -2.79 -10.68
N ASN A 88 11.38 -2.77 -10.25
CA ASN A 88 10.23 -2.25 -11.00
C ASN A 88 9.01 -2.40 -10.08
N ALA A 89 9.16 -1.88 -8.86
CA ALA A 89 8.02 -1.67 -8.00
C ALA A 89 7.06 -0.72 -8.71
#